data_AF-A0A967WJ25-F1
#
_entry.id   AF-A0A967WJ25-F1
#
_cell.length_a   1.000
_cell.length_b   1.000
_cell.length_c   1.000
_cell.angle_alpha   90.00
_cell.angle_beta   90.00
_cell.angle_gamma   90.00
#
_symmetry.space_group_name_H-M   'P 1'
#
loop_
_entity.id
_entity.type
_entity.pdbx_description
1 polymer ?
#
loop_
_entity_poly.entity_id
_entity_poly.type
_entity_poly.pdbx_seq_one_letter_code
_entity_poly.pdbx_strand_id
1 'polypeptide(L)' 'LRGSRIVATENGTWTVDVKHEYAVDWLNNRLMGVIKRTVKRHAPEVKEIVFVAKGETP' A
#
# COMPACT_ATOMS: atom_id res chain seq x y z
N LEU A 1 -7.87 4.06 3.88
CA LEU A 1 -6.88 4.15 4.98
C LEU A 1 -6.66 5.62 5.29
N ARG A 2 -7.20 6.13 6.40
CA ARG A 2 -7.05 7.57 6.75
C ARG A 2 -5.60 7.82 7.18
N GLY A 3 -4.96 8.82 6.58
CA GLY A 3 -3.57 9.17 6.89
C GLY A 3 -2.52 8.33 6.15
N SER A 4 -2.93 7.53 5.16
CA SER A 4 -2.01 6.92 4.19
C SER A 4 -1.95 7.75 2.91
N ARG A 5 -0.78 7.82 2.30
CA ARG A 5 -0.55 8.55 1.04
C ARG A 5 0.31 7.73 0.10
N ILE A 6 0.01 7.78 -1.19
CA ILE A 6 0.90 7.23 -2.22
C ILE A 6 2.12 8.17 -2.34
N VAL A 7 3.31 7.61 -2.15
CA VAL A 7 4.58 8.35 -2.19
C VAL A 7 5.40 8.06 -3.45
N ALA A 8 5.17 6.92 -4.11
CA ALA A 8 5.78 6.59 -5.39
C ALA A 8 4.85 5.72 -6.25
N THR A 9 4.96 5.88 -7.58
CA THR A 9 4.27 5.04 -8.56
C THR A 9 5.24 4.68 -9.68
N GLU A 10 5.73 3.45 -9.71
CA GLU A 10 6.74 3.00 -10.68
C GLU A 10 6.37 1.63 -11.24
N ASN A 11 6.35 1.49 -12.57
CA ASN A 11 6.14 0.20 -13.27
C ASN A 11 4.88 -0.60 -12.86
N GLY A 12 3.84 0.08 -12.38
CA GLY A 12 2.62 -0.54 -11.86
C GLY A 12 2.68 -0.91 -10.38
N THR A 13 3.72 -0.50 -9.66
CA THR A 13 3.84 -0.63 -8.20
C THR A 13 3.51 0.70 -7.54
N TRP A 14 2.61 0.68 -6.56
CA TRP A 14 2.31 1.83 -5.71
C TRP A 14 2.97 1.65 -4.34
N THR A 15 3.83 2.61 -3.97
CA THR A 15 4.38 2.69 -2.61
C THR A 15 3.49 3.61 -1.79
N VAL A 16 2.94 3.09 -0.70
CA VAL A 16 1.97 3.77 0.16
C VAL A 16 2.59 3.97 1.53
N ASP A 17 2.77 5.23 1.92
CA ASP A 17 3.13 5.56 3.30
C ASP A 17 1.95 5.26 4.24
N VAL A 18 2.29 4.80 5.44
CA VAL A 18 1.33 4.62 6.52
C VAL A 18 1.85 5.32 7.77
N LYS A 19 0.94 5.91 8.53
CA LYS A 19 1.27 6.73 9.71
C LYS A 19 2.02 5.95 10.79
N HIS A 20 1.77 4.65 10.93
CA HIS A 20 2.27 3.84 12.02
C HIS A 20 2.98 2.60 11.49
N GLU A 21 4.14 2.26 12.06
CA GLU A 21 4.95 1.10 11.67
C GLU A 21 4.16 -0.21 11.79
N TYR A 22 3.46 -0.43 12.90
CA TYR A 22 2.59 -1.61 13.08
C TYR A 22 1.48 -1.73 12.03
N ALA A 23 1.13 -0.64 11.35
CA ALA A 23 0.10 -0.68 10.31
C ALA A 23 0.61 -1.42 9.06
N VAL A 24 1.92 -1.40 8.78
CA VAL A 24 2.51 -2.16 7.67
C VAL A 24 2.23 -3.65 7.85
N ASP A 25 2.59 -4.20 9.01
CA ASP A 25 2.34 -5.60 9.33
C ASP A 25 0.86 -5.95 9.31
N TRP A 26 0.01 -5.10 9.88
CA TRP A 26 -1.42 -5.36 9.91
C TRP A 26 -2.01 -5.37 8.50
N LEU A 27 -1.61 -4.45 7.62
CA LEU A 27 -2.06 -4.40 6.24
C LEU A 27 -1.58 -5.61 5.44
N ASN A 28 -0.31 -5.96 5.57
CA ASN A 28 0.28 -7.11 4.87
C ASN A 28 -0.37 -8.43 5.29
N ASN A 29 -0.61 -8.63 6.59
CA ASN A 29 -1.06 -9.91 7.12
C ASN A 29 -2.58 -10.08 7.20
N ARG A 30 -3.34 -8.98 7.36
CA ARG A 30 -4.80 -9.06 7.59
C ARG A 30 -5.62 -8.54 6.41
N LEU A 31 -5.19 -7.47 5.74
CA LEU A 31 -5.99 -6.79 4.72
C LEU A 31 -5.51 -6.96 3.29
N MET A 32 -4.31 -7.49 3.06
CA MET A 32 -3.70 -7.56 1.73
C MET A 32 -4.62 -8.21 0.68
N GLY A 33 -5.33 -9.27 1.05
CA GLY A 33 -6.32 -9.91 0.16
C GLY A 33 -7.47 -8.98 -0.26
N VAL A 34 -7.99 -8.18 0.67
CA VAL A 34 -9.06 -7.19 0.38
C VAL A 34 -8.51 -6.06 -0.48
N ILE A 35 -7.31 -5.58 -0.16
CA ILE A 35 -6.62 -4.49 -0.87
C ILE A 35 -6.37 -4.90 -2.32
N LYS A 36 -5.75 -6.07 -2.57
CA LYS A 36 -5.49 -6.58 -3.92
C LYS A 36 -6.78 -6.72 -4.74
N ARG A 37 -7.86 -7.23 -4.16
CA ARG A 37 -9.16 -7.34 -4.85
C ARG A 37 -9.74 -5.97 -5.21
N THR A 38 -9.68 -5.02 -4.28
CA THR A 38 -10.19 -3.66 -4.49
C THR A 38 -9.40 -2.95 -5.57
N VAL A 39 -8.07 -3.04 -5.51
CA VAL A 39 -7.17 -2.40 -6.46
C VAL A 39 -7.33 -3.01 -7.84
N LYS A 40 -7.37 -4.33 -7.97
CA LYS A 40 -7.67 -4.99 -9.25
C LYS A 40 -8.99 -4.52 -9.88
N ARG A 41 -9.98 -4.16 -9.07
CA ARG A 41 -11.28 -3.68 -9.55
C ARG A 41 -11.24 -2.21 -10.02
N HIS A 42 -10.46 -1.37 -9.36
CA HIS A 42 -10.51 0.08 -9.56
C HIS A 42 -9.28 0.68 -10.26
N ALA A 43 -8.16 -0.03 -10.24
CA ALA A 43 -6.88 0.36 -10.81
C ALA A 43 -6.16 -0.91 -11.34
N PRO A 44 -6.69 -1.55 -12.40
CA PRO A 44 -6.16 -2.80 -12.94
C PRO A 44 -4.72 -2.71 -13.48
N GLU A 45 -4.24 -1.50 -13.76
CA GLU A 45 -2.86 -1.20 -14.13
C GLU A 45 -1.87 -1.38 -12.95
N VAL A 46 -2.37 -1.40 -11.71
CA VAL A 46 -1.57 -1.61 -10.51
C VAL A 46 -1.32 -3.10 -10.32
N LYS A 47 -0.07 -3.49 -10.45
CA LYS A 47 0.43 -4.86 -10.29
C LYS A 47 0.74 -5.18 -8.83
N GLU A 48 1.23 -4.19 -8.08
CA GLU A 48 1.71 -4.38 -6.72
C GLU A 48 1.48 -3.15 -5.85
N ILE A 49 1.32 -3.39 -4.55
CA ILE A 49 1.22 -2.34 -3.53
C ILE A 49 2.19 -2.68 -2.42
N VAL A 50 3.06 -1.73 -2.10
CA VAL A 50 4.04 -1.82 -1.02
C VAL A 50 3.64 -0.80 0.04
N PHE A 51 3.56 -1.23 1.30
CA PHE A 51 3.31 -0.34 2.44
C PHE A 51 4.62 -0.06 3.17
N VAL A 52 4.89 1.21 3.46
CA VAL A 52 6.09 1.65 4.20
C VAL A 52 5.69 2.56 5.36
N ALA A 53 6.40 2.49 6.48
CA ALA A 53 6.12 3.38 7.60
C ALA A 53 6.60 4.80 7.30
N LYS A 54 5.88 5.82 7.78
CA LYS A 54 6.30 7.21 7.63
C LYS A 54 7.67 7.43 8.30
N GLY A 55 8.69 7.73 7.49
CA GLY A 55 10.07 7.92 7.95
C GLY A 55 11.03 6.80 7.57
N GLU A 56 10.53 5.69 7.02
CA GLU A 56 11.35 4.74 6.28
C GLU A 56 11.56 5.26 4.84
N THR A 57 12.81 5.33 4.41
CA THR A 57 13.15 5.56 3.00
C THR A 57 12.84 4.28 2.22
N PRO A 58 12.20 4.35 1.03
CA PRO A 58 11.92 3.17 0.20
C PRO A 58 13.18 2.41 -0.22
#